data_AF-A0A542SR40-F1
#
_entry.id   AF-A0A542SR40-F1
#
_cell.length_a   1.000
_cell.length_b   1.000
_cell.length_c   1.000
_cell.angle_alpha   90.00
_cell.angle_beta   90.00
_cell.angle_gamma   90.00
#
_symmetry.space_group_name_H-M   'P 1'
#
loop_
_entity.id
_entity.type
_entity.pdbx_description
1 polymer ?
#
loop_
_entity_poly.entity_id
_entity_poly.type
_entity_poly.pdbx_seq_one_letter_code
_entity_poly.pdbx_strand_id
1 'polypeptide(L)'
;MSEFNEVDSDQLPNEDTLINNGAGDPLDEGYSPNDFPRAGLYSETAAAQEEGLSIDRELAAEEPEVWDEDQDADTLRTGRLVDDPAAASGRDNDVFAVDEGRDGGAASAEEAAVHVIDE
;
A
#
# COMPACT_ATOMS: atom_id res chain seq x y z
N MET A 1 14.28 -18.89 41.27
CA MET A 1 13.32 -18.04 40.54
C MET A 1 13.78 -18.01 39.09
N SER A 2 12.93 -18.33 38.13
CA SER A 2 13.24 -18.11 36.70
C SER A 2 13.22 -16.62 36.45
N GLU A 3 14.36 -16.04 36.08
CA GLU A 3 14.45 -14.74 35.42
C GLU A 3 13.73 -14.88 34.08
N PHE A 4 12.71 -14.06 33.85
CA PHE A 4 12.08 -13.96 32.52
C PHE A 4 13.06 -13.22 31.61
N ASN A 5 13.33 -13.82 30.46
CA ASN A 5 14.16 -13.26 29.40
C ASN A 5 13.37 -12.10 28.76
N GLU A 6 13.77 -10.85 29.02
CA GLU A 6 13.31 -9.67 28.28
C GLU A 6 13.74 -9.83 26.82
N VAL A 7 12.84 -10.39 26.01
CA VAL A 7 12.89 -10.25 24.55
C VAL A 7 12.87 -8.76 24.28
N ASP A 8 13.90 -8.21 23.62
CA ASP A 8 13.99 -6.81 23.18
C ASP A 8 12.60 -6.30 22.78
N SER A 9 11.97 -5.54 23.68
CA SER A 9 10.67 -4.95 23.42
C SER A 9 10.95 -3.69 22.61
N ASP A 10 10.80 -3.75 21.29
CA ASP A 10 10.64 -2.55 20.44
C ASP A 10 9.41 -1.70 20.85
N GLN A 11 8.71 -2.10 21.92
CA GLN A 11 7.64 -1.36 22.56
C GLN A 11 8.21 -0.27 23.45
N LEU A 12 7.70 0.95 23.27
CA LEU A 12 8.04 2.08 24.11
C LEU A 12 7.24 2.02 25.41
N PRO A 13 7.86 2.34 26.57
CA PRO A 13 7.13 2.46 27.82
C PRO A 13 6.15 3.66 27.75
N ASN A 14 5.15 3.65 28.63
CA ASN A 14 4.18 4.75 28.74
C ASN A 14 4.85 6.13 28.94
N GLU A 15 6.02 6.20 29.59
CA GLU A 15 6.77 7.45 29.76
C GLU A 15 7.35 8.02 28.46
N ASP A 16 7.55 7.17 27.45
CA ASP A 16 8.07 7.53 26.13
C ASP A 16 6.96 7.64 25.06
N THR A 17 5.69 7.48 25.45
CA THR A 17 4.51 7.65 24.57
C THR A 17 3.54 8.69 25.14
N LEU A 18 2.69 9.28 24.29
CA LEU A 18 1.62 10.20 24.72
C LEU A 18 0.31 9.46 25.03
N ILE A 19 0.40 8.19 25.42
CA ILE A 19 -0.75 7.33 25.66
C ILE A 19 -0.95 7.25 27.18
N ASN A 20 -2.15 7.57 27.67
CA ASN A 20 -2.46 7.54 29.10
C ASN A 20 -3.85 6.93 29.31
N ASN A 21 -3.93 5.64 29.04
CA ASN A 21 -5.18 4.88 29.11
C ASN A 21 -5.38 4.22 30.49
N GLY A 22 -4.56 4.59 31.49
CA GLY A 22 -4.66 4.14 32.88
C GLY A 22 -4.10 2.74 33.15
N ALA A 23 -3.64 2.03 32.11
CA ALA A 23 -2.91 0.78 32.24
C ALA A 23 -1.43 1.06 32.59
N GLY A 24 -0.82 0.17 33.38
CA GLY A 24 0.61 0.28 33.74
C GLY A 24 1.52 0.03 32.54
N ASP A 25 1.16 -0.96 31.74
CA ASP A 25 1.72 -1.28 30.42
C ASP A 25 0.68 -0.89 29.34
N PRO A 26 1.07 -0.21 28.24
CA PRO A 26 0.16 0.02 27.10
C PRO A 26 -0.55 -1.26 26.61
N LEU A 27 0.05 -2.43 26.77
CA LEU A 27 -0.49 -3.73 26.33
C LEU A 27 -1.47 -4.36 27.32
N ASP A 28 -1.62 -3.81 28.53
CA ASP A 28 -2.54 -4.32 29.56
C ASP A 28 -3.99 -3.80 29.39
N GLU A 29 -4.26 -3.07 28.31
CA GLU A 29 -5.61 -2.69 27.89
C GLU A 29 -6.33 -3.92 27.33
N GLY A 30 -6.86 -4.77 28.23
CA GLY A 30 -7.51 -6.02 27.85
C GLY A 30 -8.45 -5.85 26.64
N TYR A 31 -8.35 -6.77 25.68
CA TYR A 31 -9.19 -6.75 24.50
C TYR A 31 -10.66 -6.91 24.90
N SER A 32 -11.53 -5.98 24.46
CA SER A 32 -12.99 -6.11 24.57
C SER A 32 -13.53 -6.58 23.22
N PRO A 33 -13.87 -7.88 23.07
CA PRO A 33 -14.51 -8.37 21.85
C PRO A 33 -15.85 -7.67 21.65
N ASN A 34 -16.37 -7.72 20.42
CA ASN A 34 -17.70 -7.20 20.13
C ASN A 34 -18.76 -7.92 21.00
N ASP A 35 -19.69 -7.15 21.58
CA ASP A 35 -20.77 -7.68 22.43
C ASP A 35 -21.74 -8.61 21.67
N PHE A 36 -21.70 -8.57 20.34
CA PHE A 36 -22.54 -9.36 19.45
C PHE A 36 -21.72 -9.93 18.29
N PRO A 37 -22.08 -11.09 17.75
CA PRO A 37 -21.47 -11.59 16.52
C PRO A 37 -21.69 -10.59 15.38
N ARG A 38 -20.68 -10.38 14.52
CA ARG A 38 -20.82 -9.62 13.27
C ARG A 38 -21.71 -10.42 12.32
N ALA A 39 -23.03 -10.25 12.49
CA ALA A 39 -24.03 -10.97 11.72
C ALA A 39 -23.84 -10.71 10.22
N GLY A 40 -23.72 -11.78 9.43
CA GLY A 40 -23.75 -11.71 7.97
C GLY A 40 -22.40 -11.65 7.28
N LEU A 41 -21.28 -11.45 7.98
CA LEU A 41 -19.96 -11.46 7.34
C LEU A 41 -19.39 -12.88 7.24
N TYR A 42 -19.43 -13.65 8.33
CA TYR A 42 -18.99 -15.04 8.40
C TYR A 42 -20.15 -15.98 8.76
N SER A 43 -20.06 -17.24 8.32
CA SER A 43 -20.86 -18.30 8.92
C SER A 43 -20.16 -18.76 10.20
N GLU A 44 -20.89 -19.00 11.28
CA GLU A 44 -20.34 -19.43 12.57
C GLU A 44 -20.04 -20.94 12.64
N THR A 45 -20.07 -21.65 11.50
CA THR A 45 -19.78 -23.09 11.46
C THR A 45 -18.28 -23.35 11.37
N ALA A 46 -17.79 -24.42 12.00
CA ALA A 46 -16.37 -24.81 11.97
C ALA A 46 -15.83 -25.00 10.54
N ALA A 47 -16.66 -25.53 9.63
CA ALA A 47 -16.30 -25.69 8.22
C ALA A 47 -16.06 -24.35 7.52
N ALA A 48 -16.90 -23.34 7.77
CA ALA A 48 -16.71 -22.01 7.18
C ALA A 48 -15.49 -21.27 7.74
N GLN A 49 -15.08 -21.58 8.98
CA GLN A 49 -13.86 -21.04 9.54
C GLN A 49 -12.60 -21.64 8.90
N GLU A 50 -12.68 -22.92 8.50
CA GLU A 50 -11.62 -23.60 7.75
C GLU A 50 -11.55 -23.16 6.28
N GLU A 51 -12.71 -22.98 5.63
CA GLU A 51 -12.81 -22.53 4.24
C GLU A 51 -12.53 -21.03 4.06
N GLY A 52 -12.78 -20.23 5.09
CA GLY A 52 -12.68 -18.77 5.02
C GLY A 52 -13.80 -18.12 4.21
N LEU A 53 -13.64 -16.83 3.89
CA LEU A 53 -14.55 -16.12 2.98
C LEU A 53 -14.02 -16.18 1.54
N SER A 54 -14.95 -16.15 0.58
CA SER A 54 -14.58 -15.90 -0.81
C SER A 54 -14.17 -14.43 -0.98
N ILE A 55 -13.20 -14.19 -1.86
CA ILE A 55 -12.73 -12.83 -2.17
C ILE A 55 -13.87 -11.89 -2.60
N ASP A 56 -14.82 -12.41 -3.40
CA ASP A 56 -15.99 -11.65 -3.84
C ASP A 56 -16.86 -11.15 -2.67
N ARG A 57 -16.89 -11.91 -1.57
CA ARG A 57 -17.69 -11.60 -0.39
C ARG A 57 -16.98 -10.59 0.50
N GLU A 58 -15.67 -10.70 0.66
CA GLU A 58 -14.89 -9.68 1.38
C GLU A 58 -14.99 -8.34 0.64
N LEU A 59 -14.80 -8.35 -0.67
CA LEU A 59 -14.89 -7.15 -1.49
C LEU A 59 -16.27 -6.49 -1.42
N ALA A 60 -17.35 -7.27 -1.34
CA ALA A 60 -18.70 -6.72 -1.21
C ALA A 60 -19.00 -6.10 0.17
N ALA A 61 -18.21 -6.42 1.19
CA ALA A 61 -18.35 -5.87 2.54
C ALA A 61 -17.48 -4.61 2.77
N GLU A 62 -16.49 -4.38 1.91
CA GLU A 62 -15.63 -3.21 1.95
C GLU A 62 -16.33 -2.00 1.33
N GLU A 63 -16.18 -0.82 1.94
CA GLU A 63 -16.53 0.45 1.29
C GLU A 63 -15.29 0.99 0.58
N PRO A 64 -15.38 1.32 -0.73
CA PRO A 64 -14.25 1.88 -1.45
C PRO A 64 -13.90 3.27 -0.90
N GLU A 65 -12.61 3.54 -0.76
CA GLU A 65 -12.15 4.88 -0.40
C GLU A 65 -12.52 5.88 -1.50
N VAL A 66 -13.08 7.03 -1.10
CA VAL A 66 -13.38 8.11 -2.04
C VAL A 66 -12.11 8.92 -2.25
N TRP A 67 -11.45 8.71 -3.39
CA TRP A 67 -10.37 9.58 -3.84
C TRP A 67 -10.97 10.85 -4.45
N ASP A 68 -10.40 12.02 -4.15
CA ASP A 68 -10.75 13.26 -4.84
C ASP A 68 -10.34 13.14 -6.32
N GLU A 69 -11.35 13.02 -7.18
CA GLU A 69 -11.29 12.88 -8.64
C GLU A 69 -10.66 11.57 -9.14
N ASP A 70 -11.48 10.77 -9.83
CA ASP A 70 -11.02 9.87 -10.88
C ASP A 70 -10.26 10.73 -11.89
N GLN A 71 -8.96 10.94 -11.66
CA GLN A 71 -8.07 11.22 -12.76
C GLN A 71 -8.20 10.00 -13.64
N ASP A 72 -8.90 10.15 -14.78
CA ASP A 72 -8.91 9.20 -15.87
C ASP A 72 -7.45 8.87 -16.15
N ALA A 73 -6.97 7.84 -15.49
CA ALA A 73 -5.65 7.35 -15.65
C ALA A 73 -5.69 6.84 -17.09
N ASP A 74 -5.13 7.61 -18.03
CA ASP A 74 -4.96 7.22 -19.44
C ASP A 74 -4.20 5.89 -19.50
N THR A 75 -4.91 4.77 -19.37
CA THR A 75 -4.33 3.42 -19.22
C THR A 75 -3.60 2.97 -20.48
N LEU A 76 -3.72 3.74 -21.56
CA LEU A 76 -3.11 3.49 -22.84
C LEU A 76 -1.80 4.26 -23.04
N ARG A 77 -1.46 5.20 -22.15
CA ARG A 77 -0.23 5.99 -22.28
C ARG A 77 0.96 5.30 -21.62
N THR A 78 1.83 4.74 -22.44
CA THR A 78 3.19 4.33 -22.06
C THR A 78 4.11 5.55 -21.91
N GLY A 79 5.30 5.38 -21.31
CA GLY A 79 6.33 6.42 -21.28
C GLY A 79 6.62 6.98 -22.68
N ARG A 80 6.86 8.30 -22.78
CA ARG A 80 7.07 8.99 -24.06
C ARG A 80 8.44 9.62 -24.08
N LEU A 81 9.35 9.03 -24.86
CA LEU A 81 10.63 9.65 -25.21
C LEU A 81 10.42 10.77 -26.22
N VAL A 82 10.92 11.97 -25.90
CA VAL A 82 11.01 13.11 -26.82
C VAL A 82 12.48 13.42 -27.10
N ASP A 83 12.75 13.99 -28.27
CA ASP A 83 14.10 14.38 -28.68
C ASP A 83 14.71 15.35 -27.65
N ASP A 84 15.94 15.09 -27.23
CA ASP A 84 16.66 16.00 -26.35
C ASP A 84 17.10 17.24 -27.15
N PRO A 85 16.65 18.46 -26.82
CA PRO A 85 16.96 19.65 -27.60
C PRO A 85 18.44 20.02 -27.60
N ALA A 86 19.24 19.50 -26.65
CA ALA A 86 20.68 19.68 -26.60
C ALA A 86 21.45 18.59 -27.38
N ALA A 87 20.83 17.47 -27.75
CA ALA A 87 21.44 16.44 -28.61
C ALA A 87 21.85 17.01 -29.98
N ALA A 88 21.04 17.91 -30.54
CA ALA A 88 21.37 18.61 -31.78
C ALA A 88 22.53 19.64 -31.65
N SER A 89 22.90 20.02 -30.42
CA SER A 89 23.89 21.07 -30.15
C SER A 89 25.35 20.58 -30.16
N GLY A 90 25.59 19.29 -30.42
CA GLY A 90 26.93 18.74 -30.69
C GLY A 90 27.88 18.72 -29.48
N ARG A 91 27.35 18.79 -28.25
CA ARG A 91 28.12 18.47 -27.05
C ARG A 91 28.16 16.95 -26.90
N ASP A 92 29.32 16.41 -26.49
CA ASP A 92 29.48 14.99 -26.16
C ASP A 92 28.57 14.65 -24.96
N ASN A 93 27.32 14.29 -25.24
CA ASN A 93 26.44 13.60 -24.31
C ASN A 93 25.89 12.38 -25.04
N ASP A 94 25.94 11.23 -24.37
CA ASP A 94 25.39 9.96 -24.89
C ASP A 94 23.85 9.89 -24.75
N VAL A 95 23.19 11.04 -24.54
CA VAL A 95 21.76 11.17 -24.27
C VAL A 95 21.10 11.82 -25.48
N PHE A 96 20.19 11.09 -26.13
CA PHE A 96 19.53 11.52 -27.37
C PHE A 96 18.02 11.75 -27.21
N ALA A 97 17.45 11.32 -26.10
CA ALA A 97 16.03 11.48 -25.81
C ALA A 97 15.82 11.58 -24.30
N VAL A 98 14.78 12.30 -23.90
CA VAL A 98 14.35 12.45 -22.50
C VAL A 98 12.95 11.86 -22.35
N ASP A 99 12.73 11.13 -21.26
CA ASP A 99 11.39 10.65 -20.90
C ASP A 99 10.54 11.78 -20.34
N GLU A 100 9.45 12.10 -21.03
CA GLU A 100 8.33 12.85 -20.46
C GLU A 100 7.26 11.85 -20.04
N GLY A 101 7.55 11.12 -18.96
CA GLY A 101 6.68 10.11 -18.39
C GLY A 101 5.31 10.67 -17.95
N ARG A 102 4.42 9.76 -17.54
CA ARG A 102 3.06 10.06 -17.08
C ARG A 102 3.01 11.07 -15.92
N ASP A 103 3.99 11.01 -15.02
CA ASP A 103 4.09 11.82 -13.79
C ASP A 103 5.45 12.51 -13.62
N GLY A 104 6.01 13.11 -14.68
CA GLY A 104 7.08 14.11 -14.54
C GLY A 104 8.33 13.66 -13.74
N GLY A 105 8.74 12.40 -13.84
CA GLY A 105 10.02 11.91 -13.28
C GLY A 105 9.96 10.72 -12.32
N ALA A 106 8.79 10.11 -12.07
CA ALA A 106 8.67 8.93 -11.22
C ALA A 106 8.85 7.57 -11.95
N ALA A 107 8.90 7.56 -13.28
CA ALA A 107 9.05 6.33 -14.06
C ALA A 107 10.50 5.85 -14.05
N SER A 108 10.69 4.53 -13.85
CA SER A 108 12.01 3.91 -13.97
C SER A 108 12.43 3.77 -15.44
N ALA A 109 13.73 3.67 -15.71
CA ALA A 109 14.25 3.52 -17.09
C ALA A 109 13.69 2.27 -17.81
N GLU A 110 13.32 1.22 -17.06
CA GLU A 110 12.75 -0.01 -17.61
C GLU A 110 11.29 0.17 -18.02
N GLU A 111 10.53 0.97 -17.27
CA GLU A 111 9.14 1.31 -17.56
C GLU A 111 9.02 2.20 -18.81
N ALA A 112 9.96 3.14 -18.99
CA ALA A 112 10.02 4.00 -20.17
C ALA A 112 10.40 3.27 -21.48
N ALA A 113 10.93 2.04 -21.39
CA ALA A 113 11.34 1.25 -22.57
C ALA A 113 10.18 0.46 -23.22
N VAL A 114 9.01 0.39 -22.58
CA VAL A 114 7.85 -0.37 -23.04
C VAL A 114 6.96 0.49 -23.93
N HIS A 115 6.54 -0.04 -25.09
CA HIS A 115 5.56 0.60 -25.97
C HIS A 115 4.53 -0.43 -26.48
N VAL A 116 3.29 0.02 -26.68
CA VAL A 116 2.23 -0.79 -27.31
C VAL A 116 2.36 -0.68 -28.84
N ILE A 117 2.21 -1.81 -29.54
CA ILE A 117 2.17 -1.87 -31.00
C ILE A 117 0.77 -2.34 -31.39
N ASP A 118 0.07 -1.57 -32.22
CA ASP A 118 -1.21 -2.03 -32.81
C ASP A 118 -0.97 -3.20 -33.79
N GLU A 119 -1.91 -4.15 -33.83
CA GLU A 119 -1.91 -5.29 -34.76
C GLU A 119 -2.20 -4.90 -36.22
#